data_AF-A0A5E4K4B3-F1
#
_entry.id   AF-A0A5E4K4B3-F1
#
_cell.length_a   1.000
_cell.length_b   1.000
_cell.length_c   1.000
_cell.angle_alpha   90.00
_cell.angle_beta   90.00
_cell.angle_gamma   90.00
#
_symmetry.space_group_name_H-M   'P 1'
#
loop_
_entity.id
_entity.type
_entity.pdbx_description
1 polymer ?
#
loop_
_entity_poly.entity_id
_entity_poly.type
_entity_poly.pdbx_seq_one_letter_code
_entity_poly.pdbx_strand_id
1 'polypeptide(L)'
;MKIRFTWKIWLWIILVILSLISIFVTPNFLQKGVVITSVEQNSSSFEQGLRSGQVITAIDGHTINNVQDYFTLIQGKFDSVEKVKTTIKTTTKEYIIYSNETLALTVSDLPMTNLKTGLDLSGGARALVNAQDHKLTSSELNDLVSVVSNRFNIYGISDIVVKPVSDLAGNNFMLIEIAGATPSDLEDLISQQGKFEAKIGNETVFVGGDKDITSVARSGQQSGIYSCDQAQVGYTCEFRFTIYLSQTAAEREANITKDLPVNSTAQGDYLSKKLDLYLDDSLVDSLLISKDLKGQVATQIQISGYGTGTTKTDAYYAATTQMKNLQTVLITVSLPF
;
A
#
# COMPACT_ATOMS: atom_id res chain seq x y z
N MET A 1 -6.88 -51.40 -33.52
CA MET A 1 -8.11 -50.60 -33.42
C MET A 1 -7.85 -49.23 -34.05
N LYS A 2 -8.34 -48.95 -35.28
CA LYS A 2 -8.15 -47.65 -35.94
C LYS A 2 -9.26 -46.71 -35.47
N ILE A 3 -8.93 -45.76 -34.60
CA ILE A 3 -9.87 -44.70 -34.19
C ILE A 3 -10.18 -43.85 -35.43
N ARG A 4 -11.42 -43.89 -35.91
CA ARG A 4 -11.88 -43.02 -36.99
C ARG A 4 -12.33 -41.70 -36.37
N PHE A 5 -11.47 -40.69 -36.41
CA PHE A 5 -11.83 -39.34 -35.97
C PHE A 5 -12.89 -38.76 -36.91
N THR A 6 -14.08 -38.51 -36.39
CA THR A 6 -15.13 -37.79 -37.10
C THR A 6 -14.86 -36.28 -37.03
N TRP A 7 -15.43 -35.51 -37.97
CA TRP A 7 -15.28 -34.05 -38.02
C TRP A 7 -15.64 -33.36 -36.68
N LYS A 8 -16.65 -33.89 -35.97
CA LYS A 8 -17.03 -33.39 -34.64
C LYS A 8 -15.91 -33.53 -33.62
N ILE A 9 -15.15 -34.64 -33.65
CA ILE A 9 -14.03 -34.86 -32.72
C ILE A 9 -12.86 -33.94 -33.07
N TRP A 10 -12.59 -33.74 -34.37
CA TRP A 10 -11.59 -32.75 -34.81
C TRP A 10 -11.93 -31.33 -34.37
N LEU A 11 -13.20 -30.94 -34.44
CA LEU A 11 -13.66 -29.65 -33.96
C LEU A 11 -13.43 -29.48 -32.45
N TRP A 12 -13.71 -30.51 -31.64
CA TRP A 12 -13.42 -30.48 -30.20
C TRP A 12 -11.91 -30.41 -29.91
N ILE A 13 -11.09 -31.16 -30.64
CA ILE A 13 -9.63 -31.11 -30.49
C ILE A 13 -9.11 -29.70 -30.83
N ILE A 14 -9.60 -29.09 -31.91
CA ILE A 14 -9.22 -27.73 -32.30
C ILE A 14 -9.64 -26.72 -31.23
N LEU A 15 -10.85 -26.84 -30.67
CA LEU A 15 -11.29 -25.97 -29.57
C LEU A 15 -10.41 -26.09 -28.33
N VAL A 16 -10.02 -27.31 -27.96
CA VAL A 16 -9.08 -27.53 -26.84
C VAL A 16 -7.71 -26.94 -27.15
N ILE A 17 -7.19 -27.13 -28.37
CA ILE A 17 -5.90 -26.56 -28.79
C ILE A 17 -5.97 -25.03 -28.80
N LEU A 18 -7.02 -24.42 -29.33
CA LEU A 18 -7.20 -22.96 -29.34
C LEU A 18 -7.35 -22.40 -27.91
N SER A 19 -8.01 -23.13 -27.01
CA SER A 19 -8.07 -22.79 -25.60
C SER A 19 -6.68 -22.80 -24.95
N LEU A 20 -5.89 -23.87 -25.20
CA LEU A 20 -4.51 -23.97 -24.70
C LEU A 20 -3.62 -22.87 -25.30
N ILE A 21 -3.72 -22.59 -26.60
CA ILE A 21 -2.97 -21.50 -27.23
C ILE A 21 -3.36 -20.15 -26.61
N SER A 22 -4.64 -19.90 -26.36
CA SER A 22 -5.09 -18.66 -25.69
C SER A 22 -4.52 -18.51 -24.28
N ILE A 23 -4.33 -19.61 -23.55
CA ILE A 23 -3.80 -19.61 -22.17
C ILE A 23 -2.26 -19.47 -22.17
N PHE A 24 -1.56 -20.20 -23.04
CA PHE A 24 -0.10 -20.33 -23.00
C PHE A 24 0.63 -19.39 -23.97
N VAL A 25 0.02 -18.98 -25.06
CA VAL A 25 0.61 -18.08 -26.06
C VAL A 25 0.05 -16.68 -25.84
N THR A 26 0.71 -15.94 -24.94
CA THR A 26 0.35 -14.55 -24.63
C THR A 26 1.12 -13.57 -25.54
N PRO A 27 0.68 -12.30 -25.67
CA PRO A 27 1.41 -11.28 -26.43
C PRO A 27 2.86 -11.08 -25.95
N ASN A 28 3.13 -11.44 -24.68
CA ASN A 28 4.44 -11.31 -24.05
C ASN A 28 5.38 -12.47 -24.38
N PHE A 29 4.89 -13.58 -24.97
CA PHE A 29 5.71 -14.76 -25.29
C PHE A 29 6.87 -14.45 -26.25
N LEU A 30 6.71 -13.44 -27.11
CA LEU A 30 7.76 -12.96 -28.03
C LEU A 30 8.41 -11.66 -27.56
N GLN A 31 7.94 -11.06 -26.47
CA GLN A 31 8.54 -9.85 -25.92
C GLN A 31 9.82 -10.21 -25.19
N LYS A 32 10.88 -9.45 -25.48
CA LYS A 32 12.18 -9.55 -24.83
C LYS A 32 12.40 -8.31 -23.98
N GLY A 33 12.99 -8.50 -22.81
CA GLY A 33 13.16 -7.44 -21.83
C GLY A 33 13.11 -7.97 -20.40
N VAL A 34 13.20 -7.03 -19.47
CA VAL A 34 13.03 -7.28 -18.03
C VAL A 34 11.91 -6.40 -17.52
N VAL A 35 11.10 -6.92 -16.59
CA VAL A 35 10.05 -6.14 -15.93
C VAL A 35 10.61 -5.52 -14.66
N ILE A 36 10.26 -4.25 -14.43
CA ILE A 36 10.58 -3.55 -13.18
C ILE A 36 9.62 -4.07 -12.11
N THR A 37 10.13 -4.70 -11.07
CA THR A 37 9.33 -5.20 -9.94
C THR A 37 9.14 -4.13 -8.86
N SER A 38 10.17 -3.30 -8.61
CA SER A 38 10.09 -2.16 -7.71
C SER A 38 11.01 -1.02 -8.13
N VAL A 39 10.68 0.19 -7.65
CA VAL A 39 11.47 1.42 -7.83
C VAL A 39 11.48 2.14 -6.49
N GLU A 40 12.65 2.48 -5.95
CA GLU A 40 12.74 3.23 -4.70
C GLU A 40 12.18 4.66 -4.86
N GLN A 41 11.30 5.08 -3.93
CA GLN A 41 10.49 6.31 -4.04
C GLN A 41 11.30 7.63 -4.08
N ASN A 42 12.56 7.61 -3.67
CA ASN A 42 13.47 8.78 -3.68
C ASN A 42 14.62 8.64 -4.70
N SER A 43 14.56 7.64 -5.57
CA SER A 43 15.56 7.45 -6.61
C SER A 43 15.36 8.37 -7.81
N SER A 44 16.44 8.71 -8.51
CA SER A 44 16.35 9.44 -9.78
C SER A 44 15.49 8.71 -10.82
N SER A 45 15.41 7.38 -10.73
CA SER A 45 14.52 6.55 -11.54
C SER A 45 13.05 6.84 -11.27
N PHE A 46 12.67 6.93 -9.99
CA PHE A 46 11.29 7.23 -9.61
C PHE A 46 10.89 8.65 -9.99
N GLU A 47 11.75 9.63 -9.73
CA GLU A 47 11.51 11.03 -10.12
C GLU A 47 11.26 11.16 -11.62
N GLN A 48 11.99 10.37 -12.42
CA GLN A 48 11.86 10.41 -13.87
C GLN A 48 10.65 9.64 -14.43
N GLY A 49 9.84 9.05 -13.55
CA GLY A 49 8.58 8.41 -13.93
C GLY A 49 8.67 6.91 -14.19
N LEU A 50 9.80 6.27 -13.86
CA LEU A 50 9.85 4.80 -13.85
C LEU A 50 8.97 4.27 -12.73
N ARG A 51 8.21 3.22 -13.03
CA ARG A 51 7.27 2.59 -12.11
C ARG A 51 7.32 1.08 -12.27
N SER A 52 6.93 0.36 -11.21
CA SER A 52 6.73 -1.08 -11.25
C SER A 52 5.76 -1.48 -12.37
N GLY A 53 5.99 -2.63 -12.98
CA GLY A 53 5.24 -3.18 -14.10
C GLY A 53 5.67 -2.67 -15.48
N GLN A 54 6.53 -1.66 -15.57
CA GLN A 54 7.12 -1.25 -16.84
C GLN A 54 8.16 -2.28 -17.31
N VAL A 55 8.23 -2.49 -18.63
CA VAL A 55 9.14 -3.46 -19.24
C VAL A 55 10.28 -2.73 -19.92
N ILE A 56 11.51 -2.92 -19.42
CA ILE A 56 12.73 -2.39 -20.01
C ILE A 56 13.15 -3.30 -21.17
N THR A 57 13.34 -2.68 -22.33
CA THR A 57 13.72 -3.36 -23.58
C THR A 57 15.14 -3.01 -24.03
N ALA A 58 15.67 -1.85 -23.59
CA ALA A 58 17.05 -1.46 -23.86
C ALA A 58 17.58 -0.44 -22.84
N ILE A 59 18.89 -0.42 -22.64
CA ILE A 59 19.63 0.60 -21.88
C ILE A 59 20.78 1.13 -22.74
N ASP A 60 20.86 2.46 -22.88
CA ASP A 60 21.82 3.16 -23.74
C ASP A 60 21.89 2.61 -25.16
N GLY A 61 20.74 2.24 -25.73
CA GLY A 61 20.66 1.63 -27.05
C GLY A 61 21.06 0.14 -27.12
N HIS A 62 21.52 -0.46 -26.03
CA HIS A 62 21.79 -1.90 -25.94
C HIS A 62 20.51 -2.66 -25.56
N THR A 63 20.11 -3.62 -26.40
CA THR A 63 18.93 -4.45 -26.17
C THR A 63 19.11 -5.34 -24.95
N ILE A 64 18.07 -5.43 -24.12
CA ILE A 64 18.02 -6.31 -22.95
C ILE A 64 17.06 -7.45 -23.24
N ASN A 65 17.52 -8.69 -23.13
CA ASN A 65 16.67 -9.86 -23.33
C ASN A 65 16.29 -10.55 -22.02
N ASN A 66 17.13 -10.43 -21.00
CA ASN A 66 16.98 -11.08 -19.70
C ASN A 66 17.66 -10.25 -18.59
N VAL A 67 17.49 -10.68 -17.35
CA VAL A 67 18.06 -10.04 -16.16
C VAL A 67 19.60 -9.99 -16.19
N GLN A 68 20.27 -10.99 -16.77
CA GLN A 68 21.73 -11.00 -16.88
C GLN A 68 22.25 -9.89 -17.81
N ASP A 69 21.57 -9.64 -18.94
CA ASP A 69 21.89 -8.55 -19.86
C ASP A 69 21.77 -7.20 -19.14
N TYR A 70 20.69 -7.02 -18.35
CA TYR A 70 20.48 -5.84 -17.53
C TYR A 70 21.63 -5.63 -16.54
N PHE A 71 21.96 -6.65 -15.74
CA PHE A 71 23.04 -6.54 -14.76
C PHE A 71 24.39 -6.24 -15.41
N THR A 72 24.69 -6.86 -16.55
CA THR A 72 25.95 -6.64 -17.28
C THR A 72 26.07 -5.19 -17.77
N LEU A 73 24.97 -4.54 -18.17
CA LEU A 73 24.96 -3.16 -18.63
C LEU A 73 25.01 -2.13 -17.49
N ILE A 74 24.54 -2.49 -16.30
CA ILE A 74 24.52 -1.63 -15.12
C ILE A 74 25.80 -1.80 -14.27
N GLN A 75 26.41 -2.97 -14.29
CA GLN A 75 27.60 -3.28 -13.52
C GLN A 75 28.76 -2.35 -13.89
N GLY A 76 29.34 -1.68 -12.89
CA GLY A 76 30.46 -0.76 -13.05
C GLY A 76 30.10 0.61 -13.65
N LYS A 77 28.82 0.85 -13.96
CA LYS A 77 28.39 2.10 -14.61
C LYS A 77 28.33 3.30 -13.65
N PHE A 78 28.17 3.04 -12.35
CA PHE A 78 28.01 4.06 -11.32
C PHE A 78 29.20 4.11 -10.33
N ASP A 79 30.37 3.60 -10.74
CA ASP A 79 31.57 3.54 -9.88
C ASP A 79 32.30 4.90 -9.77
N SER A 80 31.87 5.90 -10.54
CA SER A 80 32.46 7.24 -10.57
C SER A 80 31.63 8.24 -9.76
N VAL A 81 32.29 9.25 -9.21
CA VAL A 81 31.64 10.37 -8.50
C VAL A 81 30.82 11.25 -9.46
N GLU A 82 31.13 11.21 -10.77
CA GLU A 82 30.44 11.99 -11.78
C GLU A 82 29.06 11.41 -12.15
N LYS A 83 28.10 12.29 -12.43
CA LYS A 83 26.77 11.87 -12.89
C LYS A 83 26.86 11.27 -14.28
N VAL A 84 26.38 10.05 -14.43
CA VAL A 84 26.33 9.32 -15.70
C VAL A 84 24.93 9.44 -16.30
N LYS A 85 24.88 9.75 -17.60
CA LYS A 85 23.64 9.72 -18.37
C LYS A 85 23.26 8.26 -18.66
N THR A 86 22.06 7.86 -18.27
CA THR A 86 21.49 6.55 -18.56
C THR A 86 20.17 6.70 -19.30
N THR A 87 20.08 6.16 -20.50
CA THR A 87 18.85 6.13 -21.29
C THR A 87 18.18 4.77 -21.15
N ILE A 88 16.98 4.73 -20.58
CA ILE A 88 16.20 3.51 -20.36
C ILE A 88 15.00 3.51 -21.30
N LYS A 89 14.97 2.56 -22.22
CA LYS A 89 13.85 2.39 -23.16
C LYS A 89 12.91 1.31 -22.66
N THR A 90 11.68 1.69 -22.34
CA THR A 90 10.61 0.74 -22.03
C THR A 90 9.74 0.45 -23.26
N THR A 91 8.80 -0.49 -23.12
CA THR A 91 7.80 -0.77 -24.16
C THR A 91 6.90 0.43 -24.49
N THR A 92 6.77 1.39 -23.59
CA THR A 92 5.85 2.54 -23.75
C THR A 92 6.57 3.85 -23.99
N LYS A 93 7.71 4.09 -23.33
CA LYS A 93 8.42 5.38 -23.32
C LYS A 93 9.92 5.21 -23.15
N GLU A 94 10.66 6.26 -23.45
CA GLU A 94 12.09 6.37 -23.16
C GLU A 94 12.31 7.37 -22.03
N TYR A 95 13.17 7.00 -21.08
CA TYR A 95 13.52 7.78 -19.90
C TYR A 95 15.01 8.10 -19.93
N ILE A 96 15.37 9.33 -19.56
CA ILE A 96 16.78 9.77 -19.49
C ILE A 96 17.06 10.19 -18.06
N ILE A 97 17.99 9.49 -17.41
CA ILE A 97 18.35 9.69 -16.00
C ILE A 97 19.79 10.15 -15.93
N TYR A 98 20.06 11.17 -15.11
CA TYR A 98 21.41 11.66 -14.82
C TYR A 98 21.70 11.42 -13.34
N SER A 99 22.43 10.35 -13.04
CA SER A 99 22.70 9.92 -11.66
C SER A 99 24.14 9.44 -11.53
N ASN A 100 24.75 9.71 -10.38
CA ASN A 100 26.00 9.12 -9.92
C ASN A 100 25.76 7.93 -8.96
N GLU A 101 24.50 7.72 -8.55
CA GLU A 101 24.06 6.58 -7.76
C GLU A 101 23.34 5.56 -8.64
N THR A 102 23.27 4.31 -8.18
CA THR A 102 22.60 3.24 -8.92
C THR A 102 21.14 3.59 -9.20
N LEU A 103 20.54 2.93 -10.18
CA LEU A 103 19.17 3.23 -10.58
C LEU A 103 18.12 2.88 -9.50
N ALA A 104 18.48 2.15 -8.44
CA ALA A 104 17.56 1.74 -7.37
C ALA A 104 16.28 1.09 -7.92
N LEU A 105 16.48 0.20 -8.89
CA LEU A 105 15.45 -0.60 -9.56
C LEU A 105 15.68 -2.06 -9.21
N THR A 106 14.62 -2.76 -8.87
CA THR A 106 14.60 -4.22 -8.88
C THR A 106 13.94 -4.66 -10.18
N VAL A 107 14.58 -5.59 -10.89
CA VAL A 107 14.08 -6.14 -12.15
C VAL A 107 13.98 -7.66 -12.07
N SER A 108 13.04 -8.22 -12.82
CA SER A 108 12.93 -9.66 -13.03
C SER A 108 12.77 -9.98 -14.50
N ASP A 109 12.98 -11.23 -14.89
CA ASP A 109 12.72 -11.68 -16.25
C ASP A 109 11.23 -11.50 -16.57
N LEU A 110 10.94 -11.23 -17.85
CA LEU A 110 9.56 -11.18 -18.31
C LEU A 110 8.89 -12.55 -18.11
N PRO A 111 7.73 -12.62 -17.44
CA PRO A 111 7.03 -13.87 -17.29
C PRO A 111 6.54 -14.35 -18.67
N MET A 112 6.89 -15.59 -19.04
CA MET A 112 6.48 -16.17 -20.33
C MET A 112 4.95 -16.36 -20.45
N THR A 113 4.23 -16.37 -19.32
CA THR A 113 2.79 -16.59 -19.25
C THR A 113 2.14 -15.60 -18.29
N ASN A 114 0.84 -15.35 -18.45
CA ASN A 114 0.05 -14.54 -17.51
C ASN A 114 -0.37 -15.29 -16.24
N LEU A 115 0.14 -16.51 -16.03
CA LEU A 115 -0.16 -17.30 -14.85
C LEU A 115 0.60 -16.70 -13.66
N LYS A 116 -0.14 -16.06 -12.75
CA LYS A 116 0.35 -15.77 -11.40
C LYS A 116 0.47 -17.10 -10.67
N THR A 117 1.71 -17.57 -10.54
CA THR A 117 1.96 -18.82 -9.81
C THR A 117 2.22 -18.52 -8.34
N GLY A 118 1.83 -19.43 -7.46
CA GLY A 118 2.04 -19.27 -6.02
C GLY A 118 3.52 -19.38 -5.63
N LEU A 119 3.81 -19.17 -4.34
CA LEU A 119 5.13 -19.33 -3.73
C LEU A 119 5.81 -20.65 -4.13
N ASP A 120 5.04 -21.74 -4.18
CA ASP A 120 5.53 -23.08 -4.52
C ASP A 120 6.14 -23.20 -5.93
N LEU A 121 5.82 -22.26 -6.82
CA LEU A 121 6.21 -22.28 -8.24
C LEU A 121 7.11 -21.08 -8.63
N SER A 122 6.92 -19.91 -8.03
CA SER A 122 7.73 -18.71 -8.29
C SER A 122 8.93 -18.55 -7.34
N GLY A 123 8.95 -19.26 -6.21
CA GLY A 123 9.85 -18.94 -5.11
C GLY A 123 9.49 -17.62 -4.42
N GLY A 124 10.11 -17.36 -3.26
CA GLY A 124 9.82 -16.18 -2.45
C GLY A 124 10.22 -16.38 -0.99
N ALA A 125 9.74 -15.47 -0.14
CA ALA A 125 10.03 -15.50 1.29
C ALA A 125 8.74 -15.65 2.11
N ARG A 126 8.88 -16.36 3.22
CA ARG A 126 7.81 -16.60 4.18
C ARG A 126 8.34 -16.32 5.57
N ALA A 127 7.67 -15.44 6.31
CA ALA A 127 8.01 -15.13 7.70
C ALA A 127 6.82 -15.39 8.61
N LEU A 128 7.11 -16.02 9.75
CA LEU A 128 6.22 -16.06 10.90
C LEU A 128 6.73 -15.00 11.88
N VAL A 129 5.93 -13.96 12.08
CA VAL A 129 6.27 -12.82 12.92
C VAL A 129 5.49 -12.89 14.22
N ASN A 130 6.18 -12.73 15.34
CA ASN A 130 5.62 -12.56 16.67
C ASN A 130 6.14 -11.27 17.31
N ALA A 131 5.37 -10.73 18.26
CA ALA A 131 5.82 -9.69 19.15
C ALA A 131 6.91 -10.22 20.10
N GLN A 132 7.91 -9.39 20.43
CA GLN A 132 9.05 -9.81 21.26
C GLN A 132 8.65 -9.96 22.74
N ASP A 133 7.91 -9.00 23.28
CA ASP A 133 7.60 -8.92 24.72
C ASP A 133 6.10 -8.94 25.04
N HIS A 134 5.24 -9.23 24.04
CA HIS A 134 3.78 -9.23 24.21
C HIS A 134 3.12 -10.45 23.56
N LYS A 135 2.17 -11.08 24.26
CA LYS A 135 1.35 -12.14 23.67
C LYS A 135 0.13 -11.52 23.02
N LEU A 136 0.16 -11.45 21.68
CA LEU A 136 -0.91 -10.89 20.87
C LEU A 136 -2.25 -11.61 21.13
N THR A 137 -3.29 -10.84 21.41
CA THR A 137 -4.68 -11.29 21.31
C THR A 137 -5.11 -11.38 19.83
N SER A 138 -6.21 -12.09 19.55
CA SER A 138 -6.73 -12.18 18.18
C SER A 138 -7.14 -10.83 17.60
N SER A 139 -7.59 -9.88 18.44
CA SER A 139 -7.90 -8.53 17.99
C SER A 139 -6.63 -7.79 17.59
N GLU A 140 -5.63 -7.75 18.48
CA GLU A 140 -4.34 -7.07 18.23
C GLU A 140 -3.63 -7.65 17.01
N LEU A 141 -3.66 -8.98 16.83
CA LEU A 141 -3.08 -9.61 15.65
C LEU A 141 -3.79 -9.17 14.35
N ASN A 142 -5.12 -9.07 14.35
CA ASN A 142 -5.86 -8.59 13.18
C ASN A 142 -5.52 -7.13 12.86
N ASP A 143 -5.25 -6.32 13.89
CA ASP A 143 -4.83 -4.94 13.73
C ASP A 143 -3.44 -4.87 13.13
N LEU A 144 -2.50 -5.64 13.69
CA LEU A 144 -1.14 -5.77 13.18
C LEU A 144 -1.13 -6.22 11.71
N VAL A 145 -1.94 -7.21 11.36
CA VAL A 145 -2.14 -7.66 9.98
C VAL A 145 -2.65 -6.51 9.10
N SER A 146 -3.63 -5.74 9.58
CA SER A 146 -4.20 -4.60 8.84
C SER A 146 -3.20 -3.46 8.66
N VAL A 147 -2.40 -3.15 9.69
CA VAL A 147 -1.29 -2.19 9.67
C VAL A 147 -0.31 -2.57 8.58
N VAL A 148 0.22 -3.79 8.65
CA VAL A 148 1.29 -4.29 7.79
C VAL A 148 0.80 -4.44 6.34
N SER A 149 -0.42 -4.94 6.14
CA SER A 149 -1.02 -5.04 4.81
C SER A 149 -1.19 -3.66 4.16
N ASN A 150 -1.66 -2.64 4.89
CA ASN A 150 -1.78 -1.30 4.35
C ASN A 150 -0.43 -0.69 3.99
N ARG A 151 0.61 -0.89 4.82
CA ARG A 151 1.97 -0.41 4.53
C ARG A 151 2.52 -1.01 3.24
N PHE A 152 2.39 -2.32 3.04
CA PHE A 152 2.88 -2.96 1.83
C PHE A 152 2.12 -2.53 0.57
N ASN A 153 0.81 -2.31 0.68
CA ASN A 153 0.00 -1.75 -0.41
C ASN A 153 0.49 -0.34 -0.79
N ILE A 154 0.82 0.51 0.19
CA ILE A 154 1.36 1.87 -0.06
C ILE A 154 2.71 1.80 -0.76
N TYR A 155 3.57 0.84 -0.39
CA TYR A 155 4.83 0.58 -1.08
C TYR A 155 4.66 -0.04 -2.47
N GLY A 156 3.42 -0.31 -2.91
CA GLY A 156 3.13 -0.87 -4.23
C GLY A 156 3.48 -2.37 -4.35
N ILE A 157 3.63 -3.06 -3.22
CA ILE A 157 3.94 -4.49 -3.17
C ILE A 157 2.62 -5.26 -3.27
N SER A 158 2.20 -5.58 -4.49
CA SER A 158 0.88 -6.17 -4.75
C SER A 158 0.78 -7.69 -4.53
N ASP A 159 1.91 -8.40 -4.47
CA ASP A 159 1.95 -9.86 -4.38
C ASP A 159 2.40 -10.32 -2.97
N ILE A 160 1.83 -9.68 -1.95
CA ILE A 160 2.03 -10.02 -0.53
C ILE A 160 0.75 -10.58 0.10
N VAL A 161 0.89 -11.64 0.87
CA VAL A 161 -0.19 -12.22 1.67
C VAL A 161 0.17 -12.04 3.14
N VAL A 162 -0.66 -11.29 3.86
CA VAL A 162 -0.54 -11.09 5.31
C VAL A 162 -1.76 -11.70 5.97
N LYS A 163 -1.57 -12.70 6.83
CA LYS A 163 -2.67 -13.43 7.48
C LYS A 163 -2.37 -13.74 8.95
N PRO A 164 -3.40 -13.70 9.81
CA PRO A 164 -3.26 -14.19 11.18
C PRO A 164 -3.19 -15.73 11.19
N VAL A 165 -2.28 -16.30 11.98
CA VAL A 165 -2.21 -17.75 12.21
C VAL A 165 -1.97 -18.03 13.70
N SER A 166 -2.37 -19.20 14.18
CA SER A 166 -2.17 -19.61 15.57
C SER A 166 -1.60 -21.02 15.65
N ASP A 167 -0.78 -21.29 16.66
CA ASP A 167 -0.31 -22.65 16.95
C ASP A 167 -1.32 -23.44 17.81
N LEU A 168 -1.01 -24.71 18.07
CA LEU A 168 -1.82 -25.59 18.93
C LEU A 168 -1.76 -25.20 20.41
N ALA A 169 -0.81 -24.36 20.81
CA ALA A 169 -0.69 -23.81 22.16
C ALA A 169 -1.47 -22.49 22.33
N GLY A 170 -2.15 -22.02 21.27
CA GLY A 170 -2.91 -20.78 21.27
C GLY A 170 -2.05 -19.52 21.24
N ASN A 171 -0.81 -19.60 20.76
CA ASN A 171 0.01 -18.42 20.45
C ASN A 171 -0.35 -17.91 19.06
N ASN A 172 -0.43 -16.59 18.94
CA ASN A 172 -0.87 -15.87 17.75
C ASN A 172 0.35 -15.32 17.01
N PHE A 173 0.41 -15.55 15.71
CA PHE A 173 1.50 -15.13 14.82
C PHE A 173 0.92 -14.44 13.58
N MET A 174 1.66 -13.48 13.05
CA MET A 174 1.39 -12.92 11.73
C MET A 174 2.22 -13.66 10.71
N LEU A 175 1.57 -14.24 9.71
CA LEU A 175 2.22 -14.91 8.60
C LEU A 175 2.27 -13.98 7.40
N ILE A 176 3.48 -13.73 6.91
CA ILE A 176 3.74 -12.91 5.71
C ILE A 176 4.36 -13.80 4.64
N GLU A 177 3.79 -13.76 3.44
CA GLU A 177 4.28 -14.46 2.26
C GLU A 177 4.46 -13.45 1.12
N ILE A 178 5.65 -13.36 0.56
CA ILE A 178 6.00 -12.47 -0.55
C ILE A 178 6.60 -13.28 -1.69
N ALA A 179 6.03 -13.14 -2.88
CA ALA A 179 6.54 -13.80 -4.08
C ALA A 179 7.77 -13.04 -4.62
N GLY A 180 8.80 -13.78 -5.05
CA GLY A 180 9.96 -13.19 -5.75
C GLY A 180 10.90 -12.32 -4.90
N ALA A 181 10.79 -12.34 -3.56
CA ALA A 181 11.73 -11.67 -2.65
C ALA A 181 12.51 -12.68 -1.79
N THR A 182 13.68 -12.28 -1.31
CA THR A 182 14.51 -13.11 -0.42
C THR A 182 14.09 -12.96 1.05
N PRO A 183 14.46 -13.90 1.94
CA PRO A 183 14.21 -13.76 3.38
C PRO A 183 14.78 -12.49 3.99
N SER A 184 15.97 -12.04 3.55
CA SER A 184 16.58 -10.79 4.03
C SER A 184 15.78 -9.57 3.56
N ASP A 185 15.31 -9.55 2.32
CA ASP A 185 14.48 -8.44 1.83
C ASP A 185 13.18 -8.33 2.64
N LEU A 186 12.58 -9.47 2.96
CA LEU A 186 11.39 -9.53 3.80
C LEU A 186 11.69 -9.05 5.23
N GLU A 187 12.82 -9.46 5.80
CA GLU A 187 13.27 -9.05 7.14
C GLU A 187 13.51 -7.54 7.21
N ASP A 188 14.18 -6.96 6.22
CA ASP A 188 14.40 -5.52 6.14
C ASP A 188 13.08 -4.77 6.01
N LEU A 189 12.17 -5.27 5.16
CA LEU A 189 10.86 -4.66 4.93
C LEU A 189 9.97 -4.65 6.18
N ILE A 190 10.00 -5.72 6.99
CA ILE A 190 9.23 -5.78 8.25
C ILE A 190 9.90 -5.02 9.39
N SER A 191 11.24 -4.93 9.38
CA SER A 191 12.01 -4.29 10.46
C SER A 191 12.01 -2.77 10.38
N GLN A 192 11.69 -2.19 9.23
CA GLN A 192 11.55 -0.74 9.09
C GLN A 192 10.38 -0.21 9.92
N GLN A 193 10.69 0.71 10.83
CA GLN A 193 9.68 1.45 11.60
C GLN A 193 8.91 2.39 10.66
N GLY A 194 7.58 2.29 10.68
CA GLY A 194 6.71 3.21 9.93
C GLY A 194 6.66 4.59 10.58
N LYS A 195 6.61 5.64 9.77
CA LYS A 195 6.51 7.04 10.18
C LYS A 195 5.12 7.59 9.84
N PHE A 196 4.35 7.97 10.85
CA PHE A 196 3.08 8.67 10.63
C PHE A 196 3.18 10.14 11.03
N GLU A 197 2.67 11.01 10.17
CA GLU A 197 2.58 12.45 10.40
C GLU A 197 1.20 12.95 9.97
N ALA A 198 0.55 13.71 10.83
CA ALA A 198 -0.62 14.50 10.48
C ALA A 198 -0.20 15.95 10.27
N LYS A 199 -0.53 16.53 9.12
CA LYS A 199 -0.11 17.89 8.72
C LYS A 199 -1.31 18.77 8.42
N ILE A 200 -1.19 20.06 8.71
CA ILE A 200 -2.13 21.09 8.26
C ILE A 200 -1.37 22.05 7.36
N GLY A 201 -1.55 21.93 6.06
CA GLY A 201 -0.65 22.56 5.10
C GLY A 201 0.77 21.99 5.25
N ASN A 202 1.75 22.84 5.55
CA ASN A 202 3.16 22.42 5.67
C ASN A 202 3.60 22.17 7.12
N GLU A 203 2.70 22.31 8.10
CA GLU A 203 3.03 22.19 9.51
C GLU A 203 2.59 20.83 10.05
N THR A 204 3.52 20.09 10.67
CA THR A 204 3.22 18.83 11.33
C THR A 204 2.52 19.09 12.65
N VAL A 205 1.29 18.60 12.76
CA VAL A 205 0.42 18.76 13.93
C VAL A 205 0.62 17.64 14.93
N PHE A 206 0.64 16.40 14.45
CA PHE A 206 0.84 15.21 15.27
C PHE A 206 1.84 14.29 14.59
N VAL A 207 2.75 13.72 15.36
CA VAL A 207 3.59 12.60 14.95
C VAL A 207 3.18 11.41 15.79
N GLY A 208 2.95 10.27 15.16
CA GLY A 208 2.59 9.10 15.95
C GLY A 208 3.78 8.47 16.67
N GLY A 209 3.53 7.30 17.24
CA GLY A 209 4.31 6.70 18.30
C GLY A 209 3.74 7.16 19.63
N ASP A 210 4.28 6.69 20.76
CA ASP A 210 3.79 7.04 22.11
C ASP A 210 3.94 8.53 22.49
N LYS A 211 4.12 9.44 21.52
CA LYS A 211 4.36 10.87 21.69
C LYS A 211 3.09 11.72 21.60
N ASP A 212 2.43 11.79 20.43
CA ASP A 212 1.34 12.76 20.22
C ASP A 212 -0.06 12.15 20.28
N ILE A 213 -0.27 10.93 19.76
CA ILE A 213 -1.55 10.21 19.86
C ILE A 213 -1.43 9.17 20.98
N THR A 214 -2.09 9.40 22.11
CA THR A 214 -1.98 8.55 23.29
C THR A 214 -2.92 7.35 23.26
N SER A 215 -4.04 7.46 22.54
CA SER A 215 -4.99 6.35 22.37
C SER A 215 -5.97 6.62 21.22
N VAL A 216 -6.40 5.56 20.55
CA VAL A 216 -7.45 5.57 19.53
C VAL A 216 -8.58 4.65 19.99
N ALA A 217 -9.79 5.18 20.17
CA ALA A 217 -10.96 4.38 20.56
C ALA A 217 -11.36 3.43 19.43
N ARG A 218 -11.57 2.15 19.76
CA ARG A 218 -11.81 1.07 18.78
C ARG A 218 -13.16 0.37 18.91
N SER A 219 -13.80 0.51 20.06
CA SER A 219 -15.10 -0.08 20.35
C SER A 219 -15.85 0.70 21.44
N GLY A 220 -17.08 0.28 21.74
CA GLY A 220 -17.90 0.86 22.79
C GLY A 220 -18.56 2.19 22.37
N GLN A 221 -18.94 3.00 23.34
CA GLN A 221 -19.68 4.26 23.09
C GLN A 221 -18.85 5.34 22.38
N GLN A 222 -17.53 5.13 22.24
CA GLN A 222 -16.60 6.11 21.67
C GLN A 222 -16.08 5.71 20.29
N SER A 223 -16.57 4.60 19.72
CA SER A 223 -16.20 4.12 18.39
C SER A 223 -17.28 3.20 17.82
N GLY A 224 -17.87 3.57 16.69
CA GLY A 224 -18.84 2.72 16.01
C GLY A 224 -19.58 3.42 14.88
N ILE A 225 -20.57 2.71 14.33
CA ILE A 225 -21.53 3.26 13.37
C ILE A 225 -22.72 3.84 14.14
N TYR A 226 -23.01 5.13 13.95
CA TYR A 226 -24.01 5.85 14.74
C TYR A 226 -25.32 6.10 14.00
N SER A 227 -25.27 6.24 12.67
CA SER A 227 -26.45 6.44 11.83
C SER A 227 -26.29 5.68 10.52
N CYS A 228 -27.42 5.30 9.93
CA CYS A 228 -27.49 4.68 8.61
C CYS A 228 -28.79 5.12 7.96
N ASP A 229 -28.69 6.12 7.11
CA ASP A 229 -29.82 6.82 6.51
C ASP A 229 -29.93 6.51 5.02
N GLN A 230 -31.15 6.57 4.51
CA GLN A 230 -31.41 6.37 3.08
C GLN A 230 -31.05 7.67 2.34
N ALA A 231 -30.16 7.57 1.36
CA ALA A 231 -29.78 8.67 0.48
C ALA A 231 -30.66 8.67 -0.79
N GLN A 232 -30.50 9.69 -1.66
CA GLN A 232 -31.21 9.73 -2.95
C GLN A 232 -30.97 8.47 -3.80
N VAL A 233 -29.77 7.89 -3.68
CA VAL A 233 -29.42 6.58 -4.25
C VAL A 233 -28.68 5.78 -3.18
N GLY A 234 -29.27 4.66 -2.75
CA GLY A 234 -28.67 3.75 -1.77
C GLY A 234 -28.78 4.25 -0.31
N TYR A 235 -27.79 3.86 0.50
CA TYR A 235 -27.70 4.15 1.93
C TYR A 235 -26.36 4.79 2.25
N THR A 236 -26.33 5.65 3.26
CA THR A 236 -25.13 6.25 3.83
C THR A 236 -25.10 5.96 5.32
N CYS A 237 -24.00 5.41 5.82
CA CYS A 237 -23.80 5.14 7.24
C CYS A 237 -22.66 5.99 7.79
N GLU A 238 -22.91 6.70 8.88
CA GLU A 238 -21.92 7.53 9.55
C GLU A 238 -21.20 6.73 10.64
N PHE A 239 -19.88 6.79 10.63
CA PHE A 239 -19.05 6.31 11.73
C PHE A 239 -18.48 7.48 12.52
N ARG A 240 -18.21 7.24 13.80
CA ARG A 240 -17.43 8.15 14.64
C ARG A 240 -16.51 7.35 15.51
N PHE A 241 -15.33 7.88 15.78
CA PHE A 241 -14.45 7.39 16.83
C PHE A 241 -13.68 8.53 17.48
N THR A 242 -13.20 8.31 18.70
CA THR A 242 -12.46 9.31 19.47
C THR A 242 -10.98 8.99 19.48
N ILE A 243 -10.14 10.01 19.28
CA ILE A 243 -8.70 9.93 19.57
C ILE A 243 -8.36 10.79 20.78
N TYR A 244 -7.29 10.40 21.46
CA TYR A 244 -6.72 11.11 22.58
C TYR A 244 -5.33 11.58 22.20
N LEU A 245 -5.07 12.85 22.48
CA LEU A 245 -3.81 13.51 22.19
C LEU A 245 -3.05 13.82 23.47
N SER A 246 -1.73 13.89 23.38
CA SER A 246 -0.92 14.50 24.41
C SER A 246 -1.20 16.00 24.51
N GLN A 247 -0.93 16.59 25.67
CA GLN A 247 -1.12 18.02 25.88
C GLN A 247 -0.33 18.86 24.86
N THR A 248 0.92 18.47 24.58
CA THR A 248 1.79 19.14 23.62
C THR A 248 1.26 19.08 22.19
N ALA A 249 0.62 17.97 21.83
CA ALA A 249 0.00 17.77 20.53
C ALA A 249 -1.24 18.67 20.36
N ALA A 250 -2.12 18.68 21.37
CA ALA A 250 -3.32 19.53 21.38
C ALA A 250 -2.98 21.03 21.34
N GLU A 251 -1.93 21.46 22.04
CA GLU A 251 -1.45 22.85 21.99
C GLU A 251 -0.87 23.22 20.61
N ARG A 252 -0.19 22.28 19.94
CA ARG A 252 0.32 22.49 18.59
C ARG A 252 -0.81 22.66 17.59
N GLU A 253 -1.83 21.80 17.65
CA GLU A 253 -3.04 21.93 16.82
C GLU A 253 -3.73 23.27 17.05
N ALA A 254 -4.03 23.62 18.30
CA ALA A 254 -4.68 24.89 18.63
C ALA A 254 -3.91 26.09 18.06
N ASN A 255 -2.58 26.07 18.17
CA ASN A 255 -1.73 27.14 17.64
C ASN A 255 -1.76 27.25 16.13
N ILE A 256 -1.83 26.13 15.40
CA ILE A 256 -1.90 26.11 13.93
C ILE A 256 -3.31 26.52 13.47
N THR A 257 -4.36 26.03 14.14
CA THR A 257 -5.74 26.25 13.70
C THR A 257 -6.24 27.66 13.99
N LYS A 258 -5.73 28.36 15.00
CA LYS A 258 -6.19 29.70 15.39
C LYS A 258 -6.20 30.72 14.24
N ASP A 259 -5.24 30.61 13.33
CA ASP A 259 -5.03 31.55 12.23
C ASP A 259 -5.77 31.14 10.94
N LEU A 260 -6.44 29.98 10.95
CA LEU A 260 -7.13 29.47 9.77
C LEU A 260 -8.51 30.15 9.58
N PRO A 261 -8.81 30.66 8.37
CA PRO A 261 -10.16 31.06 8.00
C PRO A 261 -11.17 29.91 8.13
N VAL A 262 -12.45 30.27 8.32
CA VAL A 262 -13.56 29.31 8.34
C VAL A 262 -14.29 29.38 7.00
N ASN A 263 -14.50 28.24 6.38
CA ASN A 263 -15.30 28.05 5.19
C ASN A 263 -16.65 27.44 5.57
N SER A 264 -17.71 28.21 5.40
CA SER A 264 -19.09 27.74 5.61
C SER A 264 -19.61 27.00 4.40
N THR A 265 -20.03 25.75 4.59
CA THR A 265 -20.62 24.90 3.56
C THR A 265 -22.03 24.45 3.99
N ALA A 266 -22.83 23.92 3.06
CA ALA A 266 -24.15 23.37 3.40
C ALA A 266 -24.06 22.16 4.36
N GLN A 267 -22.88 21.54 4.46
CA GLN A 267 -22.59 20.36 5.26
C GLN A 267 -22.00 20.71 6.64
N GLY A 268 -21.63 21.97 6.85
CA GLY A 268 -21.01 22.46 8.09
C GLY A 268 -19.96 23.54 7.87
N ASP A 269 -19.49 24.09 8.99
CA ASP A 269 -18.41 25.07 9.03
C ASP A 269 -17.08 24.38 9.32
N TYR A 270 -16.14 24.48 8.38
CA TYR A 270 -14.83 23.83 8.48
C TYR A 270 -13.71 24.87 8.33
N LEU A 271 -12.53 24.56 8.84
CA LEU A 271 -11.34 25.38 8.59
C LEU A 271 -10.92 25.29 7.13
N SER A 272 -10.25 26.33 6.65
CA SER A 272 -9.84 26.45 5.25
C SER A 272 -8.81 25.42 4.81
N LYS A 273 -8.07 24.83 5.76
CA LYS A 273 -7.13 23.73 5.54
C LYS A 273 -7.66 22.43 6.14
N LYS A 274 -7.17 21.33 5.57
CA LYS A 274 -7.46 19.96 6.00
C LYS A 274 -6.34 19.43 6.89
N LEU A 275 -6.65 18.38 7.64
CA LEU A 275 -5.68 17.55 8.34
C LEU A 275 -5.29 16.39 7.41
N ASP A 276 -4.13 16.50 6.79
CA ASP A 276 -3.58 15.52 5.87
C ASP A 276 -2.81 14.47 6.65
N LEU A 277 -3.17 13.20 6.47
CA LEU A 277 -2.57 12.06 7.14
C LEU A 277 -1.53 11.43 6.21
N TYR A 278 -0.30 11.29 6.68
CA TYR A 278 0.80 10.69 5.95
C TYR A 278 1.28 9.42 6.67
N LEU A 279 1.57 8.39 5.90
CA LEU A 279 2.29 7.19 6.34
C LEU A 279 3.49 7.00 5.43
N ASP A 280 4.69 6.95 6.01
CA ASP A 280 5.96 6.83 5.28
C ASP A 280 6.07 7.88 4.17
N ASP A 281 5.78 9.14 4.54
CA ASP A 281 5.73 10.34 3.68
C ASP A 281 4.72 10.29 2.51
N SER A 282 3.91 9.23 2.42
CA SER A 282 2.82 9.09 1.45
C SER A 282 1.48 9.54 2.04
N LEU A 283 0.74 10.41 1.33
CA LEU A 283 -0.59 10.86 1.74
C LEU A 283 -1.57 9.70 1.69
N VAL A 284 -2.19 9.36 2.83
CA VAL A 284 -3.15 8.25 2.95
C VAL A 284 -4.59 8.72 3.06
N ASP A 285 -4.85 9.84 3.75
CA ASP A 285 -6.19 10.42 3.86
C ASP A 285 -6.11 11.93 4.17
N SER A 286 -7.22 12.65 4.02
CA SER A 286 -7.31 14.09 4.26
C SER A 286 -8.66 14.43 4.89
N LEU A 287 -8.63 14.87 6.15
CA LEU A 287 -9.80 15.11 6.98
C LEU A 287 -10.15 16.60 7.05
N LEU A 288 -11.44 16.92 7.00
CA LEU A 288 -11.92 18.27 7.29
C LEU A 288 -11.81 18.56 8.80
N ILE A 289 -11.45 19.79 9.15
CA ILE A 289 -11.32 20.22 10.56
C ILE A 289 -12.51 21.11 10.90
N SER A 290 -13.28 20.75 11.92
CA SER A 290 -14.42 21.56 12.37
C SER A 290 -13.97 22.94 12.84
N LYS A 291 -14.78 23.98 12.59
CA LYS A 291 -14.54 25.33 13.15
C LYS A 291 -14.38 25.34 14.67
N ASP A 292 -14.96 24.36 15.36
CA ASP A 292 -14.96 24.29 16.83
C ASP A 292 -13.57 23.94 17.40
N LEU A 293 -12.66 23.40 16.56
CA LEU A 293 -11.26 23.15 16.94
C LEU A 293 -10.36 24.37 16.72
N LYS A 294 -10.89 25.49 16.21
CA LYS A 294 -10.11 26.71 15.94
C LYS A 294 -9.54 27.32 17.22
N GLY A 295 -8.22 27.23 17.40
CA GLY A 295 -7.56 27.81 18.57
C GLY A 295 -7.91 27.12 19.90
N GLN A 296 -8.56 25.95 19.85
CA GLN A 296 -8.97 25.22 21.04
C GLN A 296 -7.97 24.12 21.36
N VAL A 297 -7.50 24.08 22.61
CA VAL A 297 -6.64 23.00 23.10
C VAL A 297 -7.55 21.83 23.49
N ALA A 298 -7.74 20.89 22.57
CA ALA A 298 -8.56 19.70 22.76
C ALA A 298 -7.71 18.43 22.79
N THR A 299 -7.61 17.79 23.95
CA THR A 299 -6.91 16.49 24.08
C THR A 299 -7.79 15.30 23.70
N GLN A 300 -9.07 15.53 23.45
CA GLN A 300 -10.02 14.53 22.98
C GLN A 300 -10.70 15.04 21.71
N ILE A 301 -10.48 14.33 20.61
CA ILE A 301 -11.00 14.72 19.29
C ILE A 301 -11.87 13.60 18.74
N GLN A 302 -13.04 13.96 18.23
CA GLN A 302 -13.91 13.04 17.52
C GLN A 302 -13.62 13.13 16.02
N ILE A 303 -13.30 11.99 15.43
CA ILE A 303 -13.18 11.80 13.98
C ILE A 303 -14.47 11.14 13.49
N SER A 304 -15.04 11.68 12.42
CA SER A 304 -16.26 11.18 11.80
C SER A 304 -16.08 11.03 10.30
N GLY A 305 -16.80 10.09 9.71
CA GLY A 305 -16.87 9.90 8.27
C GLY A 305 -18.06 9.03 7.89
N TYR A 306 -18.16 8.64 6.62
CA TYR A 306 -19.33 7.93 6.13
C TYR A 306 -18.97 6.89 5.07
N GLY A 307 -19.67 5.75 5.10
CA GLY A 307 -19.65 4.75 4.03
C GLY A 307 -20.97 4.73 3.27
N THR A 308 -20.90 4.48 1.96
CA THR A 308 -22.06 4.41 1.08
C THR A 308 -22.23 3.02 0.47
N GLY A 309 -23.46 2.61 0.20
CA GLY A 309 -23.74 1.32 -0.43
C GLY A 309 -25.13 1.28 -1.07
N THR A 310 -25.35 0.33 -1.99
CA THR A 310 -26.67 0.13 -2.62
C THR A 310 -27.68 -0.42 -1.61
N THR A 311 -27.22 -1.23 -0.66
CA THR A 311 -27.99 -1.68 0.50
C THR A 311 -27.47 -1.07 1.80
N LYS A 312 -28.32 -1.05 2.84
CA LYS A 312 -27.93 -0.62 4.19
C LYS A 312 -26.74 -1.45 4.72
N THR A 313 -26.74 -2.74 4.42
CA THR A 313 -25.68 -3.67 4.82
C THR A 313 -24.36 -3.30 4.14
N ASP A 314 -24.37 -3.01 2.85
CA ASP A 314 -23.16 -2.62 2.12
C ASP A 314 -22.60 -1.29 2.64
N ALA A 315 -23.48 -0.31 2.89
CA ALA A 315 -23.09 0.98 3.47
C ALA A 315 -22.48 0.82 4.87
N TYR A 316 -23.06 -0.05 5.69
CA TYR A 316 -22.54 -0.37 7.02
C TYR A 316 -21.15 -1.01 6.96
N TYR A 317 -20.95 -1.98 6.06
CA TYR A 317 -19.64 -2.60 5.85
C TYR A 317 -18.62 -1.59 5.33
N ALA A 318 -18.97 -0.76 4.36
CA ALA A 318 -18.10 0.29 3.83
C ALA A 318 -17.67 1.27 4.94
N ALA A 319 -18.63 1.75 5.75
CA ALA A 319 -18.35 2.67 6.85
C ALA A 319 -17.46 2.02 7.92
N THR A 320 -17.74 0.75 8.25
CA THR A 320 -16.92 0.00 9.21
C THR A 320 -15.49 -0.19 8.71
N THR A 321 -15.31 -0.50 7.42
CA THR A 321 -13.99 -0.65 6.81
C THR A 321 -13.22 0.66 6.82
N GLN A 322 -13.85 1.77 6.40
CA GLN A 322 -13.20 3.07 6.41
C GLN A 322 -12.80 3.51 7.83
N MET A 323 -13.70 3.34 8.80
CA MET A 323 -13.42 3.64 10.21
C MET A 323 -12.21 2.85 10.70
N LYS A 324 -12.18 1.53 10.46
CA LYS A 324 -11.07 0.66 10.87
C LYS A 324 -9.77 1.03 10.18
N ASN A 325 -9.81 1.43 8.90
CA ASN A 325 -8.63 1.87 8.17
C ASN A 325 -8.05 3.15 8.77
N LEU A 326 -8.88 4.15 9.06
CA LEU A 326 -8.43 5.38 9.73
C LEU A 326 -7.88 5.11 11.13
N GLN A 327 -8.59 4.32 11.94
CA GLN A 327 -8.11 3.91 13.26
C GLN A 327 -6.76 3.20 13.15
N THR A 328 -6.60 2.35 12.14
CA THR A 328 -5.34 1.64 11.87
C THR A 328 -4.24 2.63 11.56
N VAL A 329 -4.41 3.54 10.59
CA VAL A 329 -3.43 4.59 10.23
C VAL A 329 -2.98 5.41 11.44
N LEU A 330 -3.90 5.72 12.35
CA LEU A 330 -3.60 6.51 13.56
C LEU A 330 -2.87 5.68 14.64
N ILE A 331 -2.95 4.35 14.58
CA ILE A 331 -2.25 3.41 15.47
C ILE A 331 -0.90 2.96 14.88
N THR A 332 -0.76 2.88 13.54
CA THR A 332 0.32 2.18 12.78
C THR A 332 1.76 2.66 13.00
N VAL A 333 2.02 3.52 13.98
CA VAL A 333 3.21 4.38 14.03
C VAL A 333 4.39 3.77 14.79
N SER A 334 4.14 2.62 15.38
CA SER A 334 5.13 1.59 15.65
C SER A 334 4.38 0.28 15.47
N LEU A 335 5.05 -0.77 15.00
CA LEU A 335 4.53 -2.11 15.29
C LEU A 335 4.31 -2.10 16.82
N PRO A 336 3.07 -2.29 17.33
CA PRO A 336 2.75 -1.85 18.68
C PRO A 336 3.49 -2.64 19.78
N PHE A 337 4.31 -3.60 19.38
CA PHE A 337 5.00 -4.60 20.19
C PHE A 337 6.04 -5.35 19.35
#